data_AF-A0A959STA7-F1
#
_entry.id   AF-A0A959STA7-F1
#
_cell.length_a   1.000
_cell.length_b   1.000
_cell.length_c   1.000
_cell.angle_alpha   90.00
_cell.angle_beta   90.00
_cell.angle_gamma   90.00
#
_symmetry.space_group_name_H-M   'P 1'
#
loop_
_entity.id
_entity.type
_entity.pdbx_description
1 polymer ?
#
loop_
_entity_poly.entity_id
_entity_poly.type
_entity_poly.pdbx_seq_one_letter_code
_entity_poly.pdbx_strand_id
1 'polypeptide(L)'
;MNTTEERSIRIELAGRAYPLTIHVDEEENIRAAAREINESMGRLKASYPLTDKQDLLAMAALEVTTRALNLARPPAAGIEEQVLKELDGLLKDLDG
;
A
#
# COMPACT_ATOMS: atom_id res chain seq x y z
N MET A 1 -9.11 -30.47 -5.51
CA MET A 1 -10.33 -29.69 -5.77
C MET A 1 -10.17 -28.42 -4.95
N ASN A 2 -9.70 -27.32 -5.54
CA ASN A 2 -9.62 -26.04 -4.81
C ASN A 2 -11.02 -25.44 -4.87
N THR A 3 -11.75 -25.53 -3.76
CA THR A 3 -13.08 -24.93 -3.64
C THR A 3 -12.87 -23.44 -3.44
N THR A 4 -12.93 -22.70 -4.54
CA THR A 4 -13.00 -21.23 -4.53
C THR A 4 -14.35 -20.84 -3.94
N GLU A 5 -14.47 -20.86 -2.62
CA GLU A 5 -15.70 -20.49 -1.92
C GLU A 5 -15.78 -18.96 -1.83
N GLU A 6 -16.88 -18.41 -2.33
CA GLU A 6 -17.20 -16.99 -2.20
C GLU A 6 -17.97 -16.75 -0.90
N ARG A 7 -17.58 -15.70 -0.18
CA ARG A 7 -18.22 -15.29 1.07
C ARG A 7 -18.66 -13.83 0.95
N SER A 8 -19.88 -13.57 1.42
CA SER A 8 -20.35 -12.19 1.59
C SER A 8 -19.84 -11.64 2.92
N ILE A 9 -19.12 -10.53 2.84
CA ILE A 9 -18.59 -9.80 3.99
C ILE A 9 -19.09 -8.36 3.99
N ARG A 10 -19.07 -7.73 5.17
CA ARG A 10 -19.36 -6.30 5.34
C ARG A 10 -18.07 -5.58 5.73
N ILE A 11 -17.66 -4.62 4.91
CA ILE A 11 -16.49 -3.77 5.14
C ILE A 11 -16.96 -2.35 5.46
N GLU A 12 -16.36 -1.72 6.47
CA GLU A 12 -16.59 -0.30 6.76
C GLU A 12 -15.47 0.55 6.15
N LEU A 13 -15.85 1.49 5.29
CA LEU A 13 -14.95 2.43 4.63
C LEU A 13 -15.53 3.84 4.74
N ALA A 14 -14.75 4.78 5.26
CA ALA A 14 -15.19 6.17 5.43
C ALA A 14 -16.48 6.38 6.24
N GLY A 15 -16.73 5.50 7.21
CA GLY A 15 -17.96 5.51 8.01
C GLY A 15 -19.20 5.03 7.24
N ARG A 16 -19.01 4.34 6.11
CA ARG A 16 -20.06 3.69 5.34
C ARG A 16 -19.77 2.20 5.25
N ALA A 17 -20.79 1.38 5.46
CA ALA A 17 -20.66 -0.06 5.33
C ALA A 17 -21.02 -0.50 3.92
N TYR A 18 -20.11 -1.24 3.29
CA TYR A 18 -20.25 -1.80 1.96
C TYR A 18 -20.31 -3.33 2.06
N PRO A 19 -21.40 -3.96 1.61
CA PRO A 19 -21.43 -5.41 1.44
C PRO A 19 -20.63 -5.78 0.19
N LEU A 20 -19.69 -6.71 0.32
CA LEU A 20 -18.89 -7.25 -0.78
C LEU A 20 -18.98 -8.78 -0.79
N THR A 21 -19.02 -9.38 -1.97
CA THR A 21 -18.85 -10.83 -2.15
C THR A 21 -17.46 -11.07 -2.71
N ILE A 22 -16.66 -11.85 -2.00
CA ILE A 22 -15.22 -12.02 -2.28
C ILE A 22 -14.83 -13.48 -2.09
N HIS A 23 -13.67 -13.88 -2.59
CA HIS A 23 -13.10 -15.19 -2.26
C HIS A 23 -12.57 -15.19 -0.82
N VAL A 24 -12.70 -16.32 -0.13
CA VAL A 24 -12.21 -16.48 1.26
C VAL A 24 -10.71 -16.15 1.36
N ASP A 25 -9.93 -16.53 0.35
CA ASP A 25 -8.48 -16.27 0.29
C ASP A 25 -8.13 -14.77 0.21
N GLU A 26 -9.07 -13.92 -0.23
CA GLU A 26 -8.89 -12.47 -0.36
C GLU A 26 -9.41 -11.70 0.87
N GLU A 27 -10.14 -12.36 1.77
CA GLU A 27 -10.83 -11.69 2.89
C GLU A 27 -9.86 -10.91 3.78
N GLU A 28 -8.73 -11.52 4.12
CA GLU A 28 -7.72 -10.88 4.96
C GLU A 28 -7.14 -9.63 4.29
N ASN A 29 -6.77 -9.75 3.01
CA ASN A 29 -6.20 -8.66 2.22
C ASN A 29 -7.18 -7.49 2.07
N ILE A 30 -8.45 -7.78 1.79
CA ILE A 30 -9.49 -6.76 1.63
C ILE A 30 -9.77 -6.05 2.96
N ARG A 31 -9.82 -6.79 4.08
CA ARG A 31 -9.97 -6.20 5.41
C ARG A 31 -8.75 -5.35 5.80
N ALA A 32 -7.54 -5.79 5.45
CA ALA A 32 -6.31 -5.01 5.68
C ALA A 32 -6.32 -3.71 4.87
N ALA A 33 -6.66 -3.77 3.58
CA ALA A 33 -6.75 -2.60 2.72
C ALA A 33 -7.78 -1.57 3.24
N ALA A 34 -8.95 -2.02 3.68
CA ALA A 34 -9.97 -1.14 4.25
C ALA A 34 -9.49 -0.43 5.53
N ARG A 35 -8.74 -1.13 6.39
CA ARG A 35 -8.13 -0.54 7.59
C ARG A 35 -7.12 0.54 7.21
N GLU A 36 -6.19 0.25 6.30
CA GLU A 36 -5.17 1.20 5.85
C GLU A 36 -5.80 2.49 5.28
N ILE A 37 -6.84 2.36 4.44
CA ILE A 37 -7.54 3.53 3.87
C ILE A 37 -8.19 4.36 4.98
N ASN A 38 -8.88 3.72 5.93
CA ASN A 38 -9.52 4.44 7.04
C ASN A 38 -8.50 5.17 7.92
N GLU A 39 -7.33 4.56 8.16
CA GLU A 39 -6.23 5.18 8.90
C GLU A 39 -5.62 6.36 8.14
N SER A 40 -5.32 6.21 6.83
CA SER A 40 -4.82 7.30 5.98
C SER A 40 -5.79 8.47 5.97
N MET A 41 -7.09 8.21 5.78
CA MET A 41 -8.11 9.26 5.89
C MET A 41 -8.16 9.91 7.27
N GLY A 42 -7.98 9.15 8.35
CA GLY A 42 -7.91 9.68 9.71
C GLY A 42 -6.74 10.67 9.87
N ARG A 43 -5.56 10.32 9.36
CA ARG A 43 -4.38 11.19 9.32
C ARG A 43 -4.63 12.44 8.50
N LEU A 44 -5.18 12.28 7.28
CA LEU A 44 -5.47 13.39 6.38
C LEU A 44 -6.52 14.33 6.94
N LYS A 45 -7.54 13.81 7.62
CA LYS A 45 -8.57 14.63 8.30
C LYS A 45 -7.96 15.49 9.41
N ALA A 46 -6.95 14.98 10.13
CA ALA A 46 -6.25 15.75 11.14
C ALA A 46 -5.40 16.88 10.52
N SER A 47 -4.77 16.63 9.37
CA SER A 47 -3.98 17.63 8.64
C SER A 47 -4.82 18.63 7.85
N TYR A 48 -6.00 18.21 7.37
CA TYR A 48 -6.89 18.98 6.50
C TYR A 48 -8.35 18.91 7.01
N PRO A 49 -8.69 19.61 8.11
CA PRO A 49 -10.00 19.48 8.75
C PRO A 49 -11.16 20.09 7.95
N LEU A 50 -10.85 20.99 7.01
CA LEU A 50 -11.81 21.73 6.20
C LEU A 50 -12.14 21.05 4.86
N THR A 51 -11.60 19.85 4.62
CA THR A 51 -11.74 19.09 3.39
C THR A 51 -12.90 18.10 3.48
N ASP A 52 -13.67 17.98 2.40
CA ASP A 52 -14.82 17.07 2.34
C ASP A 52 -14.40 15.59 2.45
N LYS A 53 -15.30 14.76 2.96
CA LYS A 53 -15.03 13.32 3.15
C LYS A 53 -14.70 12.60 1.83
N GLN A 54 -15.26 13.05 0.72
CA GLN A 54 -14.99 12.48 -0.60
C GLN A 54 -13.58 12.84 -1.07
N ASP A 55 -13.16 14.08 -0.87
CA ASP A 55 -11.82 14.54 -1.21
C ASP A 55 -10.76 13.87 -0.32
N LEU A 56 -11.03 13.73 0.98
CA LEU A 56 -10.17 12.97 1.90
C LEU A 56 -10.02 11.51 1.46
N LEU A 57 -11.09 10.88 0.97
CA LEU A 57 -11.03 9.52 0.43
C LEU A 57 -10.22 9.46 -0.86
N ALA A 58 -10.36 10.43 -1.76
CA ALA A 58 -9.56 10.53 -2.97
C ALA A 58 -8.07 10.72 -2.67
N MET A 59 -7.74 11.57 -1.68
CA MET A 59 -6.37 11.78 -1.21
C MET A 59 -5.78 10.51 -0.58
N ALA A 60 -6.55 9.79 0.24
CA ALA A 60 -6.11 8.52 0.82
C ALA A 60 -5.88 7.45 -0.26
N ALA A 61 -6.79 7.34 -1.23
CA ALA A 61 -6.63 6.43 -2.36
C ALA A 61 -5.38 6.76 -3.18
N LEU A 62 -5.12 8.05 -3.43
CA LEU A 62 -3.90 8.51 -4.09
C LEU A 62 -2.65 8.11 -3.29
N GLU A 63 -2.59 8.40 -1.98
CA GLU A 63 -1.45 8.07 -1.12
C GLU A 63 -1.14 6.57 -1.13
N VAL A 64 -2.17 5.73 -0.94
CA VAL A 64 -2.04 4.27 -0.94
C VAL A 64 -1.57 3.76 -2.30
N THR A 65 -2.12 4.30 -3.39
CA THR A 65 -1.75 3.90 -4.75
C THR A 65 -0.32 4.31 -5.07
N THR A 66 0.10 5.52 -4.74
CA THR A 66 1.49 5.98 -4.90
C THR A 66 2.45 5.10 -4.09
N ARG A 67 2.09 4.71 -2.86
CA ARG A 67 2.90 3.81 -2.05
C ARG A 67 3.03 2.42 -2.70
N ALA A 68 1.92 1.84 -3.14
CA ALA A 68 1.92 0.55 -3.83
C ALA A 68 2.75 0.59 -5.13
N LEU A 69 2.64 1.65 -5.92
CA LEU A 69 3.45 1.84 -7.14
C LEU A 69 4.94 2.01 -6.82
N ASN A 70 5.29 2.73 -5.75
CA ASN A 70 6.68 2.88 -5.33
C ASN A 70 7.29 1.57 -4.82
N LEU A 71 6.50 0.71 -4.18
CA LEU A 71 6.91 -0.64 -3.77
C LEU A 71 7.04 -1.60 -4.96
N ALA A 72 6.14 -1.50 -5.94
CA ALA A 72 6.16 -2.30 -7.16
C ALA A 72 7.21 -1.83 -8.17
N ARG A 73 7.75 -0.63 -8.00
CA ARG A 73 8.87 -0.14 -8.80
C ARG A 73 10.10 -0.96 -8.41
N PRO A 74 10.67 -1.76 -9.33
CA PRO A 74 11.96 -2.39 -9.05
C PRO A 74 12.96 -1.30 -8.67
N PRO A 75 13.90 -1.56 -7.75
CA PRO A 75 15.00 -0.63 -7.50
C PRO A 75 15.55 -0.23 -8.86
N ALA A 76 15.72 1.08 -9.08
CA ALA A 76 16.07 1.60 -10.40
C ALA A 76 17.23 0.76 -10.95
N ALA A 77 17.02 0.09 -12.08
CA ALA A 77 18.03 -0.74 -12.71
C ALA A 77 19.30 0.11 -12.85
N GLY A 78 20.31 -0.21 -12.04
CA GLY A 78 21.50 0.63 -11.87
C GLY A 78 21.90 0.93 -10.43
N ILE A 79 21.00 0.92 -9.44
CA ILE A 79 21.40 1.10 -8.02
C ILE A 79 22.25 -0.09 -7.57
N GLU A 80 21.86 -1.31 -7.92
CA GLU A 80 22.62 -2.52 -7.58
C GLU A 80 24.02 -2.50 -8.22
N GLU A 81 24.12 -2.11 -9.49
CA GLU A 81 25.41 -1.95 -10.20
C GLU A 81 26.28 -0.86 -9.55
N GLN A 82 25.68 0.27 -9.18
CA GLN A 82 26.39 1.39 -8.57
C GLN A 82 26.91 1.04 -7.18
N VAL A 83 26.07 0.36 -6.37
CA VAL A 83 26.42 -0.10 -5.02
C VAL A 83 27.51 -1.18 -5.10
N LEU A 84 27.41 -2.13 -6.02
CA LEU A 84 28.46 -3.14 -6.25
C LEU A 84 29.80 -2.50 -6.62
N LYS A 85 29.77 -1.48 -7.49
CA LYS A 85 30.98 -0.75 -7.92
C LYS A 85 31.64 0.04 -6.78
N GLU A 86 30.83 0.61 -5.89
CA GLU A 86 31.31 1.29 -4.69
C GLU A 86 31.92 0.31 -3.68
N LEU A 87 31.28 -0.85 -3.46
CA LEU A 87 31.82 -1.92 -2.62
C LEU A 87 33.14 -2.48 -3.14
N ASP A 88 33.26 -2.70 -4.45
CA ASP A 88 34.51 -3.14 -5.10
C ASP A 88 35.63 -2.10 -4.97
N GLY A 89 35.29 -0.81 -4.97
CA GLY A 89 36.23 0.28 -4.71
C GLY A 89 36.78 0.22 -3.28
N LEU A 90 35.88 0.10 -2.29
CA LEU A 90 36.25 0.02 -0.88
C LEU A 90 37.07 -1.23 -0.55
N LEU A 91 36.81 -2.36 -1.20
CA LEU A 91 37.61 -3.57 -1.03
C LEU A 91 39.04 -3.40 -1.56
N LYS A 92 39.22 -2.71 -2.69
CA LYS A 92 40.56 -2.42 -3.24
C LYS A 92 41.38 -1.51 -2.35
N ASP A 93 40.75 -0.59 -1.63
CA ASP A 93 41.42 0.30 -0.68
C ASP A 93 41.85 -0.41 0.62
N LEU A 94 41.26 -1.58 0.92
CA LEU A 94 41.60 -2.42 2.08
C LEU A 94 42.70 -3.44 1.78
N ASP A 95 42.82 -3.87 0.53
CA ASP A 95 43.85 -4.83 0.06
C ASP A 95 45.15 -4.12 -0.41
N GLY A 96 45.24 -2.80 -0.25
CA GLY A 96 46.37 -1.93 -0.60
C GLY A 96 47.27 -1.54 0.57
#